data_AF-E1CIC7-F1
#
_entry.id   AF-E1CIC7-F1
#
_cell.length_a   1.000
_cell.length_b   1.000
_cell.length_c   1.000
_cell.angle_alpha   90.00
_cell.angle_beta   90.00
_cell.angle_gamma   90.00
#
_symmetry.space_group_name_H-M   'P 1'
#
loop_
_entity.id
_entity.type
_entity.pdbx_description
1 polymer ?
#
loop_
_entity_poly.entity_id
_entity_poly.type
_entity_poly.pdbx_seq_one_letter_code
_entity_poly.pdbx_strand_id
1 'polypeptide(L)'
;GHNYYGEPAWPNDLLYIFPVVIFGTIACCIGLATLDPSMVGEPADPFATPLEILPEWYFYPVFQILRTVPNKLLGVLLMAGVPVGLLVVPFIENINKFQNPFRRPVASTVFIFGTLVSIWLGIGATMP
;
A
#
# COMPACT_ATOMS: atom_id res chain seq x y z
N GLY A 1 2.75 19.49 23.20
CA GLY A 1 4.18 19.65 22.89
C GLY A 1 4.40 20.52 21.67
N HIS A 2 3.89 20.13 20.51
CA HIS A 2 4.09 20.86 19.24
C HIS A 2 2.79 21.43 18.65
N ASN A 3 1.63 21.21 19.30
CA ASN A 3 0.30 21.67 18.86
C ASN A 3 -0.12 22.99 19.54
N TYR A 4 0.77 23.64 20.29
CA TYR A 4 0.47 24.86 21.06
C TYR A 4 0.89 26.15 20.34
N TYR A 5 1.50 26.03 19.18
CA TYR A 5 2.00 27.13 18.37
C TYR A 5 1.74 26.81 16.89
N GLY A 6 1.78 27.84 16.04
CA GLY A 6 1.44 27.72 14.62
C GLY A 6 0.03 28.21 14.32
N GLU A 7 -0.53 27.74 13.22
CA GLU A 7 -1.88 28.10 12.80
C GLU A 7 -2.94 27.48 13.74
N PRO A 8 -3.97 28.24 14.18
CA PRO A 8 -5.05 27.69 14.98
C PRO A 8 -5.82 26.61 14.22
N ALA A 9 -5.83 25.38 14.74
CA ALA A 9 -6.57 24.27 14.13
C ALA A 9 -8.05 24.59 13.93
N TRP A 10 -8.67 25.29 14.90
CA TRP A 10 -10.02 25.81 14.77
C TRP A 10 -10.02 27.34 14.62
N PRO A 11 -10.80 27.90 13.68
CA PRO A 11 -11.58 27.23 12.65
C PRO A 11 -10.78 26.89 11.38
N ASN A 12 -9.55 27.42 11.25
CA ASN A 12 -8.87 27.51 9.96
C ASN A 12 -8.71 26.16 9.25
N ASP A 13 -8.12 25.17 9.89
CA ASP A 13 -7.94 23.85 9.29
C ASP A 13 -9.21 23.01 9.41
N LEU A 14 -9.74 22.87 10.62
CA LEU A 14 -10.81 21.92 10.93
C LEU A 14 -12.15 22.28 10.28
N LEU A 15 -12.49 23.57 10.19
CA LEU A 15 -13.77 23.99 9.63
C LEU A 15 -13.67 24.32 8.14
N TYR A 16 -12.54 24.88 7.68
CA TYR A 16 -12.44 25.32 6.28
C TYR A 16 -11.70 24.34 5.39
N ILE A 17 -10.55 23.81 5.82
CA ILE A 17 -9.74 22.91 4.98
C ILE A 17 -10.28 21.48 4.98
N PHE A 18 -10.67 20.95 6.13
CA PHE A 18 -11.11 19.55 6.25
C PHE A 18 -12.32 19.25 5.37
N PRO A 19 -13.40 20.06 5.34
CA PRO A 19 -14.52 19.80 4.44
C PRO A 19 -14.13 19.86 2.96
N VAL A 20 -13.18 20.72 2.57
CA VAL A 20 -12.69 20.77 1.18
C VAL A 20 -12.02 19.45 0.80
N VAL A 21 -11.20 18.89 1.68
CA VAL A 21 -10.57 17.58 1.46
C VAL A 21 -11.61 16.45 1.43
N ILE A 22 -12.58 16.47 2.35
CA ILE A 22 -13.66 15.46 2.43
C ILE A 22 -14.52 15.51 1.16
N PHE A 23 -15.04 16.67 0.79
CA PHE A 23 -15.89 16.79 -0.40
C PHE A 23 -15.10 16.57 -1.69
N GLY A 24 -13.84 16.98 -1.75
CA GLY A 24 -12.96 16.70 -2.89
C GLY A 24 -12.75 15.19 -3.09
N THR A 25 -12.41 14.47 -2.03
CA THR A 25 -12.23 13.00 -2.09
C THR A 25 -13.52 12.28 -2.45
N ILE A 26 -14.65 12.65 -1.84
CA ILE A 26 -15.98 12.10 -2.19
C ILE A 26 -16.33 12.37 -3.66
N ALA A 27 -16.12 13.60 -4.13
CA ALA A 27 -16.40 13.97 -5.51
C ALA A 27 -15.55 13.17 -6.50
N CYS A 28 -14.26 12.95 -6.21
CA CYS A 28 -13.41 12.08 -7.03
C CYS A 28 -13.91 10.63 -7.06
N CYS A 29 -14.27 10.06 -5.90
CA CYS A 29 -14.81 8.70 -5.84
C CYS A 29 -16.13 8.56 -6.62
N ILE A 30 -17.06 9.51 -6.49
CA ILE A 30 -18.32 9.53 -7.26
C ILE A 30 -18.03 9.72 -8.74
N GLY A 31 -17.09 10.60 -9.10
CA GLY A 31 -16.68 10.81 -10.48
C GLY A 31 -16.16 9.53 -11.12
N LEU A 32 -15.25 8.81 -10.44
CA LEU A 32 -14.74 7.52 -10.92
C LEU A 32 -15.85 6.48 -11.04
N ALA A 33 -16.71 6.35 -10.02
CA ALA A 33 -17.79 5.36 -10.02
C ALA A 33 -18.86 5.60 -11.11
N THR A 34 -19.09 6.86 -11.49
CA THR A 34 -20.05 7.21 -12.55
C THR A 34 -19.45 7.14 -13.95
N LEU A 35 -18.17 7.49 -14.11
CA LEU A 35 -17.47 7.45 -15.40
C LEU A 35 -17.03 6.03 -15.78
N ASP A 36 -16.72 5.18 -14.81
CA ASP A 36 -16.29 3.80 -15.02
C ASP A 36 -16.99 2.86 -14.01
N PRO A 37 -18.26 2.50 -14.27
CA PRO A 37 -19.02 1.65 -13.38
C PRO A 37 -18.45 0.22 -13.35
N SER A 38 -18.46 -0.41 -12.18
CA SER A 38 -17.95 -1.76 -11.98
C SER A 38 -18.63 -2.79 -12.90
N MET A 39 -17.82 -3.64 -13.54
CA MET A 39 -18.31 -4.72 -14.38
C MET A 39 -18.90 -5.87 -13.54
N VAL A 40 -19.97 -6.49 -14.05
CA VAL A 40 -20.52 -7.73 -13.48
C VAL A 40 -19.93 -8.90 -14.26
N GLY A 41 -19.23 -9.78 -13.55
CA GLY A 41 -18.65 -11.01 -14.12
C GLY A 41 -19.68 -12.13 -14.29
N GLU A 42 -19.23 -13.23 -14.90
CA GLU A 42 -20.03 -14.44 -15.04
C GLU A 42 -20.23 -15.14 -13.67
N PRO A 43 -21.32 -15.92 -13.49
CA PRO A 43 -21.49 -16.74 -12.30
C PRO A 43 -20.34 -17.74 -12.13
N ALA A 44 -19.94 -18.00 -10.88
CA ALA A 44 -18.84 -18.92 -10.59
C ALA A 44 -19.17 -20.36 -11.00
N ASP A 45 -18.27 -20.99 -11.78
CA ASP A 45 -18.31 -22.41 -12.13
C ASP A 45 -17.07 -23.12 -11.59
N PRO A 46 -17.20 -24.06 -10.62
CA PRO A 46 -16.08 -24.82 -10.07
C PRO A 46 -15.33 -25.69 -11.09
N PHE A 47 -15.94 -26.02 -12.24
CA PHE A 47 -15.35 -26.88 -13.26
C PHE A 47 -14.68 -26.11 -14.41
N ALA A 48 -14.82 -24.78 -14.44
CA ALA A 48 -14.24 -23.93 -15.47
C ALA A 48 -13.29 -22.89 -14.84
N THR A 49 -11.98 -23.07 -15.05
CA THR A 49 -10.97 -22.10 -14.61
C THR A 49 -10.77 -21.02 -15.67
N PRO A 50 -10.88 -19.71 -15.33
CA PRO A 50 -10.61 -18.64 -16.28
C PRO A 50 -9.12 -18.59 -16.65
N LEU A 51 -8.80 -18.03 -17.81
CA LEU A 51 -7.42 -17.95 -18.32
C LEU A 51 -6.53 -17.05 -17.45
N GLU A 52 -7.09 -15.95 -16.95
CA GLU A 52 -6.38 -14.98 -16.11
C GLU A 52 -6.97 -15.02 -14.69
N ILE A 53 -6.13 -15.38 -13.70
CA ILE A 53 -6.50 -15.41 -12.28
C ILE A 53 -5.58 -14.45 -11.55
N LEU A 54 -6.10 -13.26 -11.24
CA LEU A 54 -5.39 -12.21 -10.52
C LEU A 54 -6.22 -11.78 -9.30
N PRO A 55 -5.59 -11.54 -8.14
CA PRO A 55 -6.27 -10.93 -7.00
C PRO A 55 -6.40 -9.42 -7.21
N GLU A 56 -6.79 -8.69 -6.16
CA GLU A 56 -6.73 -7.23 -6.18
C GLU A 56 -5.28 -6.70 -6.28
N TRP A 57 -5.11 -5.51 -6.84
CA TRP A 57 -3.81 -4.92 -7.18
C TRP A 57 -2.84 -4.79 -6.00
N TYR A 58 -3.34 -4.53 -4.79
CA TYR A 58 -2.51 -4.41 -3.59
C TYR A 58 -1.97 -5.76 -3.09
N PHE A 59 -2.51 -6.88 -3.59
CA PHE A 59 -1.98 -8.22 -3.36
C PHE A 59 -0.98 -8.69 -4.42
N TYR A 60 -0.78 -7.94 -5.53
CA TYR A 60 0.12 -8.36 -6.61
C TYR A 60 1.55 -8.69 -6.15
N PRO A 61 2.22 -7.90 -5.29
CA PRO A 61 3.58 -8.25 -4.85
C PRO A 61 3.63 -9.58 -4.08
N VAL A 62 2.63 -9.85 -3.25
CA VAL A 62 2.53 -11.10 -2.48
C VAL A 62 2.15 -12.26 -3.38
N PHE A 63 1.23 -12.05 -4.32
CA PHE A 63 0.86 -13.05 -5.32
C PHE A 63 2.06 -13.49 -6.17
N GLN A 64 2.89 -12.53 -6.59
CA GLN A 64 4.14 -12.82 -7.30
C GLN A 64 5.08 -13.68 -6.46
N ILE A 65 5.25 -13.39 -5.16
CA ILE A 65 6.06 -14.22 -4.25
C ILE A 65 5.48 -15.64 -4.15
N LEU A 66 4.17 -15.77 -3.98
CA LEU A 66 3.50 -17.07 -3.80
C LEU A 66 3.61 -17.99 -5.03
N ARG A 67 3.58 -17.43 -6.24
CA ARG A 67 3.69 -18.22 -7.48
C ARG A 67 5.13 -18.51 -7.92
N THR A 68 6.08 -17.69 -7.51
CA THR A 68 7.50 -17.82 -7.92
C THR A 68 8.34 -18.66 -6.97
N VAL A 69 8.01 -18.70 -5.67
CA VAL A 69 8.77 -19.47 -4.68
C VAL A 69 8.33 -20.95 -4.72
N PRO A 70 9.23 -21.90 -5.01
CA PRO A 70 8.85 -23.31 -5.17
C PRO A 70 8.45 -23.98 -3.85
N ASN A 71 9.02 -23.54 -2.72
CA ASN A 71 8.69 -24.05 -1.41
C ASN A 71 7.49 -23.29 -0.82
N LYS A 72 6.36 -23.99 -0.69
CA LYS A 72 5.11 -23.43 -0.15
C LYS A 72 5.27 -22.83 1.26
N LEU A 73 6.04 -23.47 2.14
CA LEU A 73 6.28 -22.95 3.50
C LEU A 73 7.07 -21.64 3.44
N LEU A 74 8.10 -21.57 2.60
CA LEU A 74 8.90 -20.36 2.44
C LEU A 74 8.06 -19.21 1.88
N GLY A 75 7.20 -19.47 0.88
CA GLY A 75 6.28 -18.47 0.33
C GLY A 75 5.34 -17.89 1.40
N VAL A 76 4.76 -18.76 2.23
CA VAL A 76 3.89 -18.33 3.35
C VAL A 76 4.66 -17.52 4.39
N LEU A 77 5.89 -17.93 4.73
CA LEU A 77 6.73 -17.18 5.67
C LEU A 77 7.12 -15.80 5.13
N LEU A 78 7.44 -15.68 3.84
CA LEU A 78 7.73 -14.39 3.20
C LEU A 78 6.51 -13.46 3.17
N MET A 79 5.33 -14.01 2.89
CA MET A 79 4.07 -13.26 2.95
C MET A 79 3.80 -12.72 4.36
N ALA A 80 3.90 -13.57 5.38
CA ALA A 80 3.74 -13.16 6.78
C ALA A 80 4.86 -12.20 7.23
N GLY A 81 6.04 -12.30 6.61
CA GLY A 81 7.18 -11.43 6.86
C GLY A 81 6.93 -9.96 6.53
N VAL A 82 6.01 -9.62 5.62
CA VAL A 82 5.70 -8.21 5.29
C VAL A 82 5.12 -7.45 6.50
N PRO A 83 3.97 -7.84 7.08
CA PRO A 83 3.44 -7.13 8.24
C PRO A 83 4.33 -7.26 9.48
N VAL A 84 4.99 -8.42 9.69
CA VAL A 84 5.90 -8.61 10.83
C VAL A 84 7.13 -7.69 10.69
N GLY A 85 7.71 -7.58 9.50
CA GLY A 85 8.83 -6.68 9.23
C GLY A 85 8.46 -5.22 9.48
N LEU A 86 7.30 -4.78 9.00
CA LEU A 86 6.79 -3.42 9.23
C LEU A 86 6.55 -3.13 10.72
N LEU A 87 6.06 -4.10 11.48
CA LEU A 87 5.85 -3.95 12.93
C LEU A 87 7.18 -3.68 13.66
N VAL A 88 8.28 -4.27 13.21
CA VAL A 88 9.58 -4.19 13.88
C VAL A 88 10.34 -2.90 13.52
N VAL A 89 9.95 -2.17 12.47
CA VAL A 89 10.58 -0.91 12.02
C VAL A 89 10.85 0.10 13.15
N PRO A 90 9.86 0.53 13.97
CA PRO A 90 10.11 1.51 15.02
C PRO A 90 11.10 1.04 16.08
N PHE A 91 11.26 -0.28 16.28
CA PHE A 91 12.21 -0.84 17.23
C PHE A 91 13.64 -0.89 16.66
N ILE A 92 13.79 -1.19 15.36
CA ILE A 92 15.08 -1.15 14.67
C ILE A 92 15.59 0.29 14.55
N GLU A 93 14.71 1.22 14.17
CA GLU A 93 15.10 2.59 13.85
C GLU A 93 15.25 3.50 15.08
N ASN A 94 14.91 3.01 16.28
CA ASN A 94 15.07 3.73 17.56
C ASN A 94 16.55 4.01 17.92
N ILE A 95 17.51 3.48 17.15
CA ILE A 95 18.93 3.77 17.35
C ILE A 95 19.27 5.27 17.19
N ASN A 96 18.47 6.03 16.43
CA ASN A 96 18.66 7.47 16.25
C ASN A 96 17.33 8.23 16.36
N LYS A 97 17.39 9.50 16.78
CA LYS A 97 16.20 10.35 17.00
C LYS A 97 15.84 11.21 15.78
N PHE A 98 16.53 11.04 14.65
CA PHE A 98 16.33 11.91 13.50
C PHE A 98 15.01 11.57 12.79
N GLN A 99 14.26 12.59 12.39
CA GLN A 99 13.02 12.41 11.62
C GLN A 99 13.20 12.75 10.14
N ASN A 100 14.16 13.62 9.81
CA ASN A 100 14.42 14.03 8.44
C ASN A 100 15.09 12.87 7.65
N PRO A 101 14.52 12.41 6.52
CA PRO A 101 15.08 11.34 5.68
C PRO A 101 16.51 11.59 5.21
N PHE A 102 16.90 12.85 4.96
CA PHE A 102 18.26 13.22 4.54
C PHE A 102 19.30 13.02 5.65
N ARG A 103 18.85 12.95 6.92
CA ARG A 103 19.72 12.64 8.08
C ARG A 103 19.73 11.16 8.43
N ARG A 104 19.02 10.33 7.66
CA ARG A 104 18.90 8.88 7.85
C ARG A 104 19.15 8.14 6.53
N PRO A 105 20.35 8.31 5.91
CA PRO A 105 20.61 7.82 4.56
C PRO A 105 20.37 6.31 4.42
N VAL A 106 20.79 5.50 5.39
CA VAL A 106 20.62 4.04 5.36
C VAL A 106 19.13 3.64 5.34
N ALA A 107 18.34 4.17 6.27
CA ALA A 107 16.90 3.89 6.34
C ALA A 107 16.17 4.34 5.06
N SER A 108 16.47 5.54 4.59
CA SER A 108 15.90 6.10 3.35
C SER A 108 16.23 5.24 2.13
N THR A 109 17.48 4.77 2.00
CA THR A 109 17.87 3.87 0.90
C THR A 109 17.17 2.52 0.99
N VAL A 110 17.06 1.92 2.18
CA VAL A 110 16.33 0.65 2.38
C VAL A 110 14.85 0.81 2.03
N PHE A 111 14.22 1.92 2.43
CA PHE A 111 12.83 2.22 2.08
C PHE A 111 12.63 2.36 0.56
N ILE A 112 13.50 3.12 -0.11
CA ILE A 112 13.45 3.27 -1.57
C ILE A 112 13.63 1.92 -2.26
N PHE A 113 14.62 1.13 -1.82
CA PHE A 113 14.86 -0.20 -2.36
C PHE A 113 13.64 -1.12 -2.17
N GLY A 114 13.08 -1.18 -0.95
CA GLY A 114 11.88 -1.98 -0.67
C GLY A 114 10.67 -1.55 -1.50
N THR A 115 10.51 -0.24 -1.71
CA THR A 115 9.44 0.32 -2.57
C THR A 115 9.63 -0.12 -4.02
N LEU A 116 10.85 -0.02 -4.56
CA LEU A 116 11.17 -0.47 -5.92
C LEU A 116 10.95 -1.97 -6.10
N VAL A 117 11.34 -2.78 -5.12
CA VAL A 117 11.09 -4.24 -5.13
C VAL A 117 9.59 -4.53 -5.10
N SER A 118 8.81 -3.83 -4.27
CA SER A 118 7.35 -4.00 -4.21
C SER A 118 6.69 -3.67 -5.55
N ILE A 119 7.07 -2.56 -6.17
CA ILE A 119 6.57 -2.16 -7.50
C ILE A 119 7.00 -3.19 -8.56
N TRP A 120 8.25 -3.64 -8.54
CA TRP A 120 8.77 -4.64 -9.48
C TRP A 120 7.99 -5.95 -9.39
N LEU A 121 7.73 -6.45 -8.17
CA LEU A 121 6.93 -7.65 -7.97
C LEU A 121 5.46 -7.43 -8.39
N GLY A 122 4.91 -6.25 -8.12
CA GLY A 122 3.56 -5.87 -8.53
C GLY A 122 3.38 -5.86 -10.05
N ILE A 123 4.33 -5.29 -10.79
CA ILE A 123 4.35 -5.31 -12.26
C ILE A 123 4.59 -6.75 -12.76
N GLY A 124 5.52 -7.47 -12.14
CA GLY A 124 5.84 -8.84 -12.50
C GLY A 124 4.67 -9.81 -12.34
N ALA A 125 3.69 -9.50 -11.48
CA ALA A 125 2.49 -10.32 -11.25
C ALA A 125 1.58 -10.43 -12.49
N THR A 126 1.53 -9.40 -13.32
CA THR A 126 0.70 -9.38 -14.54
C THR A 126 1.44 -9.89 -15.78
N MET A 127 2.75 -10.17 -15.64
CA MET A 127 3.59 -10.74 -16.68
C MET A 127 3.61 -12.27 -16.60
N PRO A 128 3.90 -12.96 -17.72
CA PRO A 128 4.07 -14.42 -17.75
C PRO A 128 5.25 -14.89 -16.89
#